data_AF-A0A524A7F2-F1
#
_entry.id   AF-A0A524A7F2-F1
#
_cell.length_a   1.000
_cell.length_b   1.000
_cell.length_c   1.000
_cell.angle_alpha   90.00
_cell.angle_beta   90.00
_cell.angle_gamma   90.00
#
_symmetry.space_group_name_H-M   'P 1'
#
loop_
_entity.id
_entity.type
_entity.pdbx_description
1 polymer ?
#
loop_
_entity_poly.entity_id
_entity_poly.type
_entity_poly.pdbx_seq_one_letter_code
_entity_poly.pdbx_strand_id
1 'polypeptide(L)'
;VANNKWLLFKLMQEHGIPTIPTVLCTLDSDFEQQIRHLEFPVLIKPVMAWGGEGIQRFDNVSQLYEFLEQCDSEKIKNRYIVQSFLTGYVGGLNILCQQGQMLAYTIQQGFIPNPQEYAAAAAVQFVEREGVLDVATKLISALKYNGVANIDMFYDAEDNQVKILEVNARFWGSLRGSYVAGVSFPYLACLAALDIPFPAPDYELTRYIHSKTALKEGILSVLGRSQYEKFPLEETGLRYMLADPVAETLRALRQQLSGDRWQRSQGGAR
;
A
#
# COMPACT_ATOMS: atom_id res chain seq x y z
N VAL A 1 10.07 7.95 -10.88
CA VAL A 1 10.14 6.48 -10.93
C VAL A 1 9.30 5.84 -9.84
N ALA A 2 9.59 6.05 -8.54
CA ALA A 2 8.92 5.39 -7.41
C ALA A 2 7.38 5.26 -7.49
N ASN A 3 6.65 6.36 -7.71
CA ASN A 3 5.17 6.34 -7.74
C ASN A 3 4.56 5.79 -9.06
N ASN A 4 5.37 5.50 -10.08
CA ASN A 4 4.91 5.01 -11.37
C ASN A 4 5.20 3.51 -11.45
N LYS A 5 4.14 2.68 -11.40
CA LYS A 5 4.27 1.22 -11.30
C LYS A 5 5.06 0.59 -12.45
N TRP A 6 4.91 1.11 -13.67
CA TRP A 6 5.65 0.61 -14.84
C TRP A 6 7.14 0.99 -14.79
N LEU A 7 7.46 2.25 -14.52
CA LEU A 7 8.85 2.69 -14.42
C LEU A 7 9.57 2.04 -13.24
N LEU A 8 8.86 1.83 -12.13
CA LEU A 8 9.36 1.10 -10.97
C LEU A 8 9.68 -0.36 -11.34
N PHE A 9 8.76 -1.06 -12.01
CA PHE A 9 8.99 -2.41 -12.51
C PHE A 9 10.22 -2.50 -13.42
N LYS A 10 10.34 -1.60 -14.40
CA LYS A 10 11.50 -1.54 -15.30
C LYS A 10 12.82 -1.36 -14.56
N LEU A 11 12.87 -0.42 -13.60
CA LEU A 11 14.06 -0.21 -12.77
C LEU A 11 14.40 -1.46 -11.94
N MET A 12 13.40 -2.10 -11.33
CA MET A 12 13.63 -3.32 -10.54
C MET A 12 14.16 -4.47 -11.41
N GLN A 13 13.63 -4.63 -12.62
CA GLN A 13 14.11 -5.61 -13.59
C GLN A 13 15.58 -5.36 -13.98
N GLU A 14 15.93 -4.12 -14.29
CA GLU A 14 17.30 -3.72 -14.65
C GLU A 14 18.31 -3.99 -13.53
N HIS A 15 17.88 -3.89 -12.28
CA HIS A 15 18.71 -4.10 -11.09
C HIS A 15 18.60 -5.51 -10.48
N GLY A 16 17.88 -6.45 -11.12
CA GLY A 16 17.71 -7.82 -10.61
C GLY A 16 16.99 -7.89 -9.26
N ILE A 17 16.08 -6.94 -8.99
CA ILE A 17 15.27 -6.87 -7.78
C ILE A 17 14.00 -7.72 -7.99
N PRO A 18 13.65 -8.64 -7.07
CA PRO A 18 12.44 -9.46 -7.18
C PRO A 18 11.18 -8.61 -7.38
N THR A 19 10.45 -8.92 -8.44
CA THR A 19 9.21 -8.24 -8.81
C THR A 19 8.20 -9.24 -9.36
N ILE A 20 6.97 -8.79 -9.52
CA ILE A 20 5.91 -9.59 -10.12
C ILE A 20 5.89 -9.32 -11.63
N PRO A 21 5.76 -10.38 -12.48
CA PRO A 21 5.61 -10.21 -13.92
C PRO A 21 4.54 -9.16 -14.24
N THR A 22 4.96 -8.13 -14.99
CA THR A 22 4.16 -6.94 -15.25
C THR A 22 4.35 -6.52 -16.72
N VAL A 23 3.26 -6.17 -17.38
CA VAL A 23 3.20 -5.73 -18.77
C VAL A 23 2.49 -4.37 -18.82
N LEU A 24 3.02 -3.42 -19.60
CA LEU A 24 2.33 -2.15 -19.85
C LEU A 24 1.22 -2.36 -20.89
N CYS A 25 0.03 -1.83 -20.63
CA CYS A 25 -1.09 -1.93 -21.57
C CYS A 25 -0.90 -0.94 -22.74
N THR A 26 -0.15 -1.32 -23.78
CA THR A 26 0.11 -0.49 -24.97
C THR A 26 -0.94 -0.67 -26.08
N LEU A 27 -1.74 -1.75 -26.02
CA LEU A 27 -2.77 -2.12 -27.02
C LEU A 27 -2.22 -2.27 -28.45
N ASP A 28 -0.98 -2.74 -28.58
CA ASP A 28 -0.33 -3.07 -29.85
C ASP A 28 0.14 -4.53 -29.87
N SER A 29 0.78 -4.94 -30.97
CA SER A 29 1.25 -6.32 -31.12
C SER A 29 2.29 -6.75 -30.08
N ASP A 30 3.04 -5.81 -29.50
CA ASP A 30 4.02 -6.10 -28.44
C ASP A 30 3.29 -6.45 -27.13
N PHE A 31 2.26 -5.69 -26.77
CA PHE A 31 1.36 -6.06 -25.67
C PHE A 31 0.79 -7.47 -25.84
N GLU A 32 0.26 -7.78 -27.03
CA GLU A 32 -0.30 -9.09 -27.34
C GLU A 32 0.70 -10.25 -27.18
N GLN A 33 1.98 -10.00 -27.47
CA GLN A 33 3.03 -11.00 -27.28
C GLN A 33 3.38 -11.15 -25.79
N GLN A 34 3.53 -10.04 -25.07
CA GLN A 34 3.91 -10.06 -23.66
C GLN A 34 2.83 -10.67 -22.76
N ILE A 35 1.54 -10.42 -23.03
CA ILE A 35 0.43 -11.00 -22.26
C ILE A 35 0.43 -12.53 -22.31
N ARG A 36 0.86 -13.15 -23.41
CA ARG A 36 0.95 -14.62 -23.54
C ARG A 36 1.96 -15.26 -22.60
N HIS A 37 2.88 -14.46 -22.06
CA HIS A 37 3.88 -14.90 -21.10
C HIS A 37 3.47 -14.66 -19.64
N LEU A 38 2.33 -14.02 -19.40
CA LEU A 38 1.78 -13.88 -18.06
C LEU A 38 0.97 -15.11 -17.67
N GLU A 39 1.16 -15.53 -16.43
CA GLU A 39 0.30 -16.52 -15.79
C GLU A 39 -0.96 -15.83 -15.26
N PHE A 40 -2.12 -16.44 -15.54
CA PHE A 40 -3.42 -16.00 -15.05
C PHE A 40 -3.78 -16.75 -13.75
N PRO A 41 -4.52 -16.12 -12.81
CA PRO A 41 -5.20 -14.82 -12.92
C PRO A 41 -4.26 -13.62 -13.01
N VAL A 42 -4.75 -12.50 -13.53
CA VAL A 42 -4.00 -11.23 -13.60
C VAL A 42 -4.81 -10.08 -12.99
N LEU A 43 -4.11 -9.02 -12.60
CA LEU A 43 -4.67 -7.75 -12.16
C LEU A 43 -4.36 -6.67 -13.19
N ILE A 44 -5.37 -5.93 -13.65
CA ILE A 44 -5.15 -4.65 -14.32
C ILE A 44 -5.13 -3.54 -13.25
N LYS A 45 -4.18 -2.61 -13.34
CA LYS A 45 -4.00 -1.53 -12.35
C LYS A 45 -3.60 -0.23 -13.06
N PRO A 46 -4.10 0.95 -12.64
CA PRO A 46 -3.57 2.20 -13.16
C PRO A 46 -2.09 2.35 -12.78
N VAL A 47 -1.28 2.87 -13.71
CA VAL A 47 0.15 3.14 -13.51
C VAL A 47 0.37 4.12 -12.35
N MET A 48 -0.54 5.07 -12.18
CA MET A 48 -0.54 6.12 -11.16
C MET A 48 -1.90 6.13 -10.45
N ALA A 49 -2.04 5.39 -9.35
CA ALA A 49 -3.22 5.40 -8.48
C ALA A 49 -2.84 4.92 -7.07
N TRP A 50 -3.75 5.09 -6.11
CA TRP A 50 -3.55 4.70 -4.71
C TRP A 50 -4.79 4.00 -4.14
N GLY A 51 -4.60 3.25 -3.04
CA GLY A 51 -5.72 2.73 -2.25
C GLY A 51 -6.60 1.70 -2.98
N GLY A 52 -6.06 0.97 -3.95
CA GLY A 52 -6.79 -0.03 -4.72
C GLY A 52 -7.66 0.54 -5.85
N GLU A 53 -7.61 1.84 -6.11
CA GLU A 53 -8.42 2.46 -7.17
C GLU A 53 -8.11 1.89 -8.56
N GLY A 54 -9.16 1.51 -9.27
CA GLY A 54 -9.08 1.00 -10.65
C GLY A 54 -8.48 -0.40 -10.79
N ILE A 55 -8.24 -1.12 -9.69
CA ILE A 55 -7.75 -2.51 -9.73
C ILE A 55 -8.89 -3.46 -10.07
N GLN A 56 -8.70 -4.30 -11.09
CA GLN A 56 -9.63 -5.36 -11.44
C GLN A 56 -8.89 -6.67 -11.72
N ARG A 57 -9.51 -7.79 -11.36
CA ARG A 57 -8.98 -9.15 -11.55
C ARG A 57 -9.63 -9.82 -12.76
N PHE A 58 -8.83 -10.53 -13.54
CA PHE A 58 -9.27 -11.36 -14.65
C PHE A 58 -8.70 -12.77 -14.49
N ASP A 59 -9.56 -13.79 -14.53
CA ASP A 59 -9.15 -15.17 -14.30
C ASP A 59 -8.62 -15.85 -15.56
N ASN A 60 -8.86 -15.27 -16.73
CA ASN A 60 -8.33 -15.75 -18.00
C ASN A 60 -8.19 -14.61 -19.03
N VAL A 61 -7.47 -14.92 -20.11
CA VAL A 61 -7.13 -13.95 -21.16
C VAL A 61 -8.35 -13.43 -21.91
N SER A 62 -9.39 -14.26 -22.11
CA SER A 62 -10.62 -13.85 -22.80
C SER A 62 -11.35 -12.75 -22.03
N GLN A 63 -11.51 -12.91 -20.71
CA GLN A 63 -12.13 -11.89 -19.86
C GLN A 63 -11.37 -10.55 -19.89
N LEU A 64 -10.03 -10.61 -19.92
CA LEU A 64 -9.21 -9.40 -20.03
C LEU A 64 -9.45 -8.68 -21.37
N TYR A 65 -9.45 -9.41 -22.49
CA TYR A 65 -9.69 -8.80 -23.80
C TYR A 65 -11.11 -8.24 -23.95
N GLU A 66 -12.13 -8.96 -23.49
CA GLU A 66 -13.51 -8.48 -23.47
C GLU A 66 -13.63 -7.13 -22.73
N PHE A 67 -12.92 -6.99 -21.60
CA PHE A 67 -12.86 -5.72 -20.87
C PHE A 67 -12.13 -4.63 -21.66
N LEU A 68 -10.97 -4.94 -22.26
CA LEU A 68 -10.19 -3.97 -23.02
C LEU A 68 -10.94 -3.47 -24.27
N GLU A 69 -11.71 -4.33 -24.93
CA GLU A 69 -12.55 -3.97 -26.09
C GLU A 69 -13.70 -3.02 -25.72
N GLN A 70 -14.22 -3.11 -24.50
CA GLN A 70 -15.29 -2.24 -24.01
C GLN A 70 -14.77 -0.88 -23.53
N CYS A 71 -13.46 -0.76 -23.30
CA CYS A 71 -12.86 0.46 -22.79
C CYS A 71 -12.52 1.46 -23.90
N ASP A 72 -12.59 2.74 -23.57
CA ASP A 72 -11.99 3.78 -24.40
C ASP A 72 -10.47 3.60 -24.43
N SER A 73 -9.95 3.17 -25.58
CA SER A 73 -8.52 2.88 -25.77
C SER A 73 -7.62 4.04 -25.35
N GLU A 74 -8.04 5.28 -25.57
CA GLU A 74 -7.27 6.46 -25.19
C GLU A 74 -7.20 6.65 -23.68
N LYS A 75 -8.16 6.10 -22.91
CA LYS A 75 -8.16 6.15 -21.44
C LYS A 75 -7.29 5.06 -20.81
N ILE A 76 -7.10 3.92 -21.48
CA ILE A 76 -6.35 2.78 -20.92
C ILE A 76 -4.92 2.72 -21.43
N LYS A 77 -4.70 3.00 -22.72
CA LYS A 77 -3.39 2.88 -23.37
C LYS A 77 -2.31 3.64 -22.61
N ASN A 78 -1.22 2.96 -22.27
CA ASN A 78 -0.07 3.46 -21.52
C ASN A 78 -0.39 4.01 -20.12
N ARG A 79 -1.62 3.83 -19.63
CA ARG A 79 -2.08 4.30 -18.31
C ARG A 79 -2.36 3.17 -17.34
N TYR A 80 -2.38 1.93 -17.81
CA TYR A 80 -2.57 0.74 -16.99
C TYR A 80 -1.44 -0.26 -17.22
N ILE A 81 -1.17 -1.05 -16.19
CA ILE A 81 -0.36 -2.26 -16.26
C ILE A 81 -1.27 -3.49 -16.08
N VAL A 82 -0.87 -4.61 -16.66
CA VAL A 82 -1.38 -5.95 -16.37
C VAL A 82 -0.29 -6.70 -15.62
N GLN A 83 -0.60 -7.22 -14.44
CA GLN A 83 0.37 -7.86 -13.54
C GLN A 83 -0.18 -9.22 -13.09
N SER A 84 0.67 -10.25 -13.06
CA SER A 84 0.26 -11.58 -12.57
C SER A 84 -0.28 -11.49 -11.14
N PHE A 85 -1.34 -12.25 -10.88
CA PHE A 85 -1.89 -12.41 -9.53
C PHE A 85 -1.19 -13.60 -8.87
N LEU A 86 -0.51 -13.33 -7.76
CA LEU A 86 0.18 -14.35 -6.98
C LEU A 86 -0.63 -14.72 -5.74
N THR A 87 -0.39 -15.91 -5.20
CA THR A 87 -0.98 -16.37 -3.93
C THR A 87 -0.05 -16.05 -2.77
N GLY A 88 -0.56 -15.41 -1.74
CA GLY A 88 0.26 -14.90 -0.65
C GLY A 88 -0.45 -13.79 0.12
N TYR A 89 0.31 -12.91 0.76
CA TYR A 89 -0.24 -11.77 1.47
C TYR A 89 0.58 -10.50 1.24
N VAL A 90 -0.09 -9.36 1.40
CA VAL A 90 0.55 -8.04 1.31
C VAL A 90 0.90 -7.57 2.73
N GLY A 91 2.15 -7.16 2.93
CA GLY A 91 2.56 -6.36 4.07
C GLY A 91 3.15 -5.03 3.60
N GLY A 92 3.53 -4.20 4.56
CA GLY A 92 4.09 -2.88 4.29
C GLY A 92 5.46 -2.71 4.95
N LEU A 93 6.36 -2.03 4.26
CA LEU A 93 7.60 -1.52 4.82
C LEU A 93 7.52 0.01 4.79
N ASN A 94 7.57 0.62 5.96
CA ASN A 94 7.61 2.07 6.11
C ASN A 94 9.05 2.50 6.29
N ILE A 95 9.50 3.52 5.56
CA ILE A 95 10.91 3.95 5.56
C ILE A 95 11.06 5.46 5.62
N LEU A 96 12.18 5.90 6.19
CA LEU A 96 12.81 7.20 5.96
C LEU A 96 14.17 6.94 5.32
N CYS A 97 14.48 7.64 4.24
CA CYS A 97 15.75 7.51 3.55
C CYS A 97 16.41 8.86 3.30
N GLN A 98 17.73 8.84 3.20
CA GLN A 98 18.55 9.96 2.74
C GLN A 98 19.65 9.40 1.84
N GLN A 99 19.81 9.98 0.65
CA GLN A 99 20.81 9.62 -0.35
C GLN A 99 20.85 8.11 -0.70
N GLY A 100 19.68 7.46 -0.74
CA GLY A 100 19.58 6.02 -1.03
C GLY A 100 19.95 5.11 0.15
N GLN A 101 20.10 5.65 1.36
CA GLN A 101 20.30 4.89 2.59
C GLN A 101 19.06 4.97 3.48
N MET A 102 18.71 3.87 4.13
CA MET A 102 17.60 3.79 5.07
C MET A 102 18.03 4.30 6.45
N LEU A 103 17.33 5.29 6.99
CA LEU A 103 17.63 5.89 8.30
C LEU A 103 16.72 5.35 9.42
N ALA A 104 15.50 4.97 9.07
CA ALA A 104 14.52 4.39 9.99
C ALA A 104 13.52 3.55 9.21
N TYR A 105 12.97 2.50 9.83
CA TYR A 105 11.91 1.70 9.24
C TYR A 105 10.98 1.07 10.26
N THR A 106 9.81 0.63 9.78
CA THR A 106 8.95 -0.32 10.49
C THR A 106 8.36 -1.29 9.49
N ILE A 107 8.29 -2.59 9.82
CA ILE A 107 7.62 -3.60 8.99
C ILE A 107 6.25 -3.89 9.61
N GLN A 108 5.21 -3.86 8.78
CA GLN A 108 3.83 -4.05 9.22
C GLN A 108 3.11 -5.09 8.36
N GLN A 109 2.17 -5.80 8.98
CA GLN A 109 1.27 -6.74 8.31
C GLN A 109 -0.17 -6.45 8.71
N GLY A 110 -1.09 -6.45 7.75
CA GLY A 110 -2.52 -6.34 8.04
C GLY A 110 -3.05 -7.60 8.72
N PHE A 111 -3.84 -7.45 9.78
CA PHE A 111 -4.50 -8.59 10.45
C PHE A 111 -6.02 -8.46 10.55
N ILE A 112 -6.57 -7.27 10.26
CA ILE A 112 -8.00 -7.08 10.02
C ILE A 112 -8.15 -6.54 8.60
N PRO A 113 -8.76 -7.29 7.67
CA PRO A 113 -8.92 -6.85 6.29
C PRO A 113 -9.87 -5.65 6.18
N ASN A 114 -9.72 -4.90 5.11
CA ASN A 114 -10.69 -3.89 4.70
C ASN A 114 -11.84 -4.58 3.93
N PRO A 115 -13.11 -4.19 4.13
CA PRO A 115 -14.20 -4.68 3.28
C PRO A 115 -14.04 -4.32 1.80
N GLN A 116 -13.34 -3.22 1.49
CA GLN A 116 -12.99 -2.86 0.12
C GLN A 116 -11.80 -3.70 -0.34
N GLU A 117 -11.97 -4.44 -1.43
CA GLU A 117 -10.89 -5.22 -2.04
C GLU A 117 -9.68 -4.33 -2.40
N TYR A 118 -8.48 -4.88 -2.22
CA TYR A 118 -7.19 -4.22 -2.48
C TYR A 118 -6.93 -2.92 -1.70
N ALA A 119 -7.81 -2.54 -0.77
CA ALA A 119 -7.58 -1.41 0.12
C ALA A 119 -6.67 -1.82 1.29
N ALA A 120 -5.98 -0.83 1.86
CA ALA A 120 -5.13 -1.05 3.04
C ALA A 120 -5.94 -1.62 4.21
N ALA A 121 -5.32 -2.53 4.95
CA ALA A 121 -5.91 -3.22 6.09
C ALA A 121 -6.45 -2.24 7.15
N ALA A 122 -7.54 -2.65 7.82
CA ALA A 122 -8.22 -1.86 8.83
C ALA A 122 -7.51 -1.88 10.20
N ALA A 123 -6.56 -2.80 10.39
CA ALA A 123 -5.62 -2.85 11.50
C ALA A 123 -4.32 -3.53 11.08
N VAL A 124 -3.21 -3.12 11.68
CA VAL A 124 -1.86 -3.62 11.37
C VAL A 124 -1.13 -4.07 12.62
N GLN A 125 -0.28 -5.07 12.46
CA GLN A 125 0.68 -5.52 13.47
C GLN A 125 2.10 -5.24 12.96
N PHE A 126 2.98 -4.80 13.85
CA PHE A 126 4.40 -4.61 13.57
C PHE A 126 5.13 -5.92 13.85
N VAL A 127 5.91 -6.36 12.87
CA VAL A 127 6.52 -7.69 12.84
C VAL A 127 7.96 -7.60 12.40
N GLU A 128 8.74 -8.64 12.61
CA GLU A 128 10.00 -8.86 11.91
C GLU A 128 9.77 -9.82 10.75
N ARG A 129 10.46 -9.58 9.63
CA ARG A 129 10.39 -10.43 8.43
C ARG A 129 11.75 -10.45 7.75
N GLU A 130 12.31 -11.64 7.60
CA GLU A 130 13.53 -11.87 6.86
C GLU A 130 13.38 -11.48 5.38
N GLY A 131 14.47 -11.06 4.74
CA GLY A 131 14.52 -10.70 3.33
C GLY A 131 13.89 -9.34 2.95
N VAL A 132 12.99 -8.78 3.78
CA VAL A 132 12.35 -7.47 3.51
C VAL A 132 13.39 -6.36 3.35
N LEU A 133 14.33 -6.26 4.29
CA LEU A 133 15.35 -5.20 4.28
C LEU A 133 16.36 -5.38 3.15
N ASP A 134 16.69 -6.60 2.76
CA ASP A 134 17.63 -6.88 1.67
C ASP A 134 17.07 -6.39 0.33
N VAL A 135 15.82 -6.72 0.05
CA VAL A 135 15.12 -6.30 -1.17
C VAL A 135 14.90 -4.79 -1.18
N ALA A 136 14.48 -4.22 -0.04
CA ALA A 136 14.24 -2.79 0.08
C ALA A 136 15.53 -1.97 -0.06
N THR A 137 16.65 -2.41 0.53
CA THR A 137 17.94 -1.72 0.47
C THR A 137 18.45 -1.62 -0.97
N LYS A 138 18.31 -2.70 -1.76
CA LYS A 138 18.64 -2.69 -3.20
C LYS A 138 17.78 -1.66 -3.95
N LEU A 139 16.48 -1.64 -3.69
CA LEU A 139 15.55 -0.70 -4.34
C LEU A 139 15.88 0.76 -4.01
N ILE A 140 16.01 1.11 -2.73
CA ILE A 140 16.25 2.51 -2.32
C ILE A 140 17.59 3.03 -2.84
N SER A 141 18.61 2.16 -2.90
CA SER A 141 19.93 2.49 -3.45
C SER A 141 19.85 2.74 -4.95
N ALA A 142 19.19 1.85 -5.71
CA ALA A 142 18.97 2.01 -7.14
C ALA A 142 18.19 3.30 -7.47
N LEU A 143 17.19 3.65 -6.64
CA LEU A 143 16.43 4.88 -6.78
C LEU A 143 17.18 6.14 -6.31
N LYS A 144 18.27 5.99 -5.55
CA LYS A 144 18.87 7.08 -4.74
C LYS A 144 17.80 7.82 -3.93
N TYR A 145 16.91 7.05 -3.29
CA TYR A 145 15.68 7.56 -2.70
C TYR A 145 15.96 8.50 -1.51
N ASN A 146 15.14 9.54 -1.38
CA ASN A 146 15.18 10.52 -0.29
C ASN A 146 13.77 10.78 0.22
N GLY A 147 13.61 10.91 1.53
CA GLY A 147 12.34 11.18 2.19
C GLY A 147 11.65 9.93 2.72
N VAL A 148 10.36 10.07 3.02
CA VAL A 148 9.54 8.98 3.58
C VAL A 148 8.85 8.20 2.48
N ALA A 149 8.64 6.91 2.69
CA ALA A 149 7.77 6.10 1.85
C ALA A 149 7.13 4.97 2.64
N ASN A 150 6.02 4.46 2.11
CA ASN A 150 5.53 3.13 2.41
C ASN A 150 5.68 2.27 1.14
N ILE A 151 6.26 1.09 1.29
CA ILE A 151 6.48 0.13 0.21
C ILE A 151 5.54 -1.04 0.48
N ASP A 152 4.66 -1.34 -0.48
CA ASP A 152 3.84 -2.54 -0.41
C ASP A 152 4.68 -3.73 -0.87
N MET A 153 4.78 -4.71 0.01
CA MET A 153 5.59 -5.90 -0.15
C MET A 153 4.65 -7.08 -0.26
N PHE A 154 4.85 -7.91 -1.29
CA PHE A 154 4.16 -9.17 -1.45
C PHE A 154 5.03 -10.31 -0.90
N TYR A 155 4.45 -11.10 -0.01
CA TYR A 155 5.06 -12.30 0.54
C TYR A 155 4.45 -13.49 -0.19
N ASP A 156 5.24 -14.07 -1.09
CA ASP A 156 4.82 -15.16 -1.93
C ASP A 156 4.81 -16.48 -1.13
N ALA A 157 3.68 -17.17 -1.15
CA ALA A 157 3.50 -18.41 -0.42
C ALA A 157 4.17 -19.62 -1.11
N GLU A 158 4.47 -19.53 -2.41
CA GLU A 158 5.00 -20.63 -3.21
C GLU A 158 6.53 -20.68 -3.18
N ASP A 159 7.19 -19.54 -3.36
CA ASP A 159 8.66 -19.46 -3.41
C ASP A 159 9.29 -18.87 -2.13
N ASN A 160 8.48 -18.47 -1.16
CA ASN A 160 8.88 -17.86 0.11
C ASN A 160 9.77 -16.60 -0.07
N GLN A 161 9.59 -15.87 -1.18
CA GLN A 161 10.31 -14.63 -1.46
C GLN A 161 9.45 -13.38 -1.18
N VAL A 162 10.15 -12.30 -0.87
CA VAL A 162 9.56 -10.96 -0.75
C VAL A 162 9.73 -10.22 -2.08
N LYS A 163 8.61 -9.79 -2.66
CA LYS A 163 8.55 -9.04 -3.92
C LYS A 163 8.01 -7.64 -3.66
N ILE A 164 8.47 -6.63 -4.40
CA ILE A 164 7.94 -5.27 -4.29
C ILE A 164 6.74 -5.10 -5.24
N LEU A 165 5.62 -4.62 -4.70
CA LEU A 165 4.41 -4.29 -5.45
C LEU A 165 4.39 -2.83 -5.89
N GLU A 166 4.55 -1.92 -4.94
CA GLU A 166 4.51 -0.49 -5.20
C GLU A 166 5.29 0.30 -4.14
N VAL A 167 5.71 1.51 -4.52
CA VAL A 167 6.28 2.49 -3.61
C VAL A 167 5.36 3.69 -3.54
N ASN A 168 4.83 3.96 -2.35
CA ASN A 168 4.07 5.15 -2.02
C ASN A 168 5.03 6.19 -1.41
N ALA A 169 5.55 7.11 -2.22
CA ALA A 169 6.47 8.18 -1.79
C ALA A 169 5.74 9.28 -0.98
N ARG A 170 5.13 8.90 0.13
CA ARG A 170 4.32 9.74 1.03
C ARG A 170 4.14 9.05 2.39
N PHE A 171 3.58 9.78 3.34
CA PHE A 171 3.05 9.18 4.56
C PHE A 171 1.85 8.26 4.28
N TRP A 172 1.72 7.22 5.09
CA TRP A 172 0.74 6.15 4.94
C TRP A 172 -0.38 6.24 5.99
N GLY A 173 -1.48 5.49 5.77
CA GLY A 173 -2.65 5.53 6.63
C GLY A 173 -2.35 5.11 8.07
N SER A 174 -1.52 4.07 8.25
CA SER A 174 -1.08 3.56 9.55
C SER A 174 0.11 4.31 10.16
N LEU A 175 0.38 5.58 9.77
CA LEU A 175 1.48 6.38 10.32
C LEU A 175 1.45 6.47 11.85
N ARG A 176 0.25 6.66 12.43
CA ARG A 176 0.08 6.64 13.90
C ARG A 176 0.48 5.30 14.51
N GLY A 177 0.28 4.20 13.78
CA GLY A 177 0.75 2.87 14.20
C GLY A 177 2.26 2.83 14.36
N SER A 178 3.02 3.38 13.41
CA SER A 178 4.48 3.44 13.54
C SER A 178 4.92 4.26 14.76
N TYR A 179 4.19 5.33 15.08
CA TYR A 179 4.43 6.10 16.30
C TYR A 179 4.10 5.28 17.57
N VAL A 180 3.03 4.48 17.56
CA VAL A 180 2.73 3.53 18.66
C VAL A 180 3.85 2.50 18.82
N ALA A 181 4.44 2.05 17.72
CA ALA A 181 5.60 1.14 17.73
C ALA A 181 6.93 1.84 18.09
N GLY A 182 6.91 3.12 18.48
CA GLY A 182 8.10 3.85 18.93
C GLY A 182 8.80 4.70 17.86
N VAL A 183 8.36 4.67 16.60
CA VAL A 183 9.02 5.36 15.48
C VAL A 183 8.21 6.56 14.98
N SER A 184 8.67 7.77 15.32
CA SER A 184 8.08 9.02 14.84
C SER A 184 8.68 9.47 13.51
N PHE A 185 8.19 8.92 12.39
CA PHE A 185 8.67 9.30 11.05
C PHE A 185 8.61 10.81 10.74
N PRO A 186 7.58 11.58 11.12
CA PRO A 186 7.57 13.02 10.88
C PRO A 186 8.70 13.75 11.63
N TYR A 187 8.95 13.36 12.88
CA TYR A 187 10.03 13.95 13.68
C TYR A 187 11.41 13.62 13.10
N LEU A 188 11.65 12.35 12.77
CA LEU A 188 12.90 11.90 12.18
C LEU A 188 13.13 12.52 10.79
N ALA A 189 12.07 12.70 9.99
CA ALA A 189 12.16 13.39 8.72
C ALA A 189 12.57 14.86 8.88
N CYS A 190 12.08 15.56 9.92
CA CYS A 190 12.54 16.91 10.24
C CYS A 190 14.01 16.94 10.66
N LEU A 191 14.45 16.00 11.51
CA LEU A 191 15.87 15.92 11.90
C LEU A 191 16.78 15.65 10.69
N ALA A 192 16.41 14.69 9.84
CA ALA A 192 17.13 14.37 8.62
C ALA A 192 17.20 15.55 7.65
N ALA A 193 16.10 16.30 7.48
CA ALA A 193 16.05 17.48 6.62
C ALA A 193 16.89 18.66 7.15
N LEU A 194 17.19 18.69 8.44
CA LEU A 194 18.04 19.68 9.10
C LEU A 194 19.49 19.18 9.27
N ASP A 195 19.82 18.00 8.73
CA ASP A 195 21.10 17.32 8.92
C ASP A 195 21.49 17.15 10.40
N ILE A 196 20.50 17.00 11.27
CA ILE A 196 20.70 16.71 12.69
C ILE A 196 20.83 15.20 12.86
N PRO A 197 21.94 14.68 13.39
CA PRO A 197 22.13 13.26 13.57
C PRO A 197 21.19 12.71 14.65
N PHE A 198 20.68 11.50 14.41
CA PHE A 198 19.87 10.74 15.37
C PHE A 198 20.26 9.26 15.31
N PRO A 199 20.15 8.52 16.43
CA PRO A 199 20.32 7.08 16.39
C PRO A 199 19.21 6.45 15.55
N ALA A 200 19.55 5.41 14.78
CA ALA A 200 18.54 4.60 14.10
C ALA A 200 17.57 4.03 15.16
N PRO A 201 16.26 4.28 15.04
CA PRO A 201 15.31 3.83 16.05
C PRO A 201 15.00 2.35 15.86
N ASP A 202 14.88 1.63 16.98
CA ASP A 202 14.19 0.35 17.01
C ASP A 202 12.67 0.56 17.07
N TYR A 203 11.91 -0.50 16.79
CA TYR A 203 10.45 -0.49 16.94
C TYR A 203 9.94 -1.69 17.73
N GLU A 204 8.82 -1.49 18.41
CA GLU A 204 8.18 -2.52 19.22
C GLU A 204 7.25 -3.41 18.37
N LEU A 205 7.25 -4.72 18.66
CA LEU A 205 6.32 -5.68 18.07
C LEU A 205 4.93 -5.53 18.70
N THR A 206 4.18 -4.57 18.19
CA THR A 206 2.87 -4.18 18.72
C THR A 206 1.78 -4.16 17.64
N ARG A 207 0.55 -3.89 18.02
CA ARG A 207 -0.60 -3.76 17.13
C ARG A 207 -1.13 -2.34 17.12
N TYR A 208 -1.71 -1.95 15.99
CA TYR A 208 -2.42 -0.70 15.85
C TYR A 208 -3.76 -0.89 15.12
N ILE A 209 -4.84 -0.53 15.82
CA ILE A 209 -6.21 -0.58 15.31
C ILE A 209 -6.70 0.84 15.07
N HIS A 210 -7.14 1.14 13.85
CA HIS A 210 -7.71 2.44 13.52
C HIS A 210 -8.96 2.75 14.35
N SER A 211 -9.18 4.02 14.73
CA SER A 211 -10.24 4.43 15.65
C SER A 211 -11.66 3.98 15.21
N LYS A 212 -11.97 4.07 13.91
CA LYS A 212 -13.27 3.61 13.36
C LYS A 212 -13.44 2.09 13.52
N THR A 213 -12.40 1.33 13.24
CA THR A 213 -12.36 -0.14 13.40
C THR A 213 -12.48 -0.52 14.87
N ALA A 214 -11.69 0.12 15.75
CA ALA A 214 -11.72 -0.12 17.19
C ALA A 214 -13.11 0.15 17.80
N LEU A 215 -13.79 1.23 17.38
CA LEU A 215 -15.15 1.54 17.83
C LEU A 215 -16.15 0.47 17.35
N LYS A 216 -16.11 0.11 16.07
CA LYS A 216 -16.98 -0.91 15.48
C LYS A 216 -16.81 -2.26 16.18
N GLU A 217 -15.58 -2.77 16.27
CA GLU A 217 -15.29 -4.06 16.88
C GLU A 217 -15.53 -4.04 18.40
N GLY A 218 -15.36 -2.89 19.07
CA GLY A 218 -15.75 -2.70 20.46
C GLY A 218 -17.25 -2.89 20.70
N ILE A 219 -18.10 -2.29 19.85
CA ILE A 219 -19.56 -2.48 19.89
C ILE A 219 -19.91 -3.95 19.61
N LEU A 220 -19.33 -4.54 18.57
CA LEU A 220 -19.56 -5.95 18.23
C LEU A 220 -19.13 -6.89 19.37
N SER A 221 -18.04 -6.59 20.06
CA SER A 221 -17.56 -7.36 21.22
C SER A 221 -18.56 -7.33 22.38
N VAL A 222 -19.15 -6.17 22.69
CA VAL A 222 -20.21 -6.05 23.72
C VAL A 222 -21.44 -6.86 23.33
N LEU A 223 -21.76 -6.94 22.05
CA LEU A 223 -22.89 -7.72 21.52
C LEU A 223 -22.58 -9.23 21.36
N GLY A 224 -21.36 -9.68 21.68
CA GLY A 224 -20.94 -11.08 21.45
C GLY A 224 -20.83 -11.47 19.97
N ARG A 225 -20.66 -10.49 19.08
CA ARG A 225 -20.61 -10.65 17.61
C ARG A 225 -19.24 -10.35 17.00
N SER A 226 -18.27 -9.95 17.80
CA SER A 226 -16.89 -9.75 17.33
C SER A 226 -16.23 -11.10 17.07
N GLN A 227 -15.60 -11.23 15.92
CA GLN A 227 -14.72 -12.35 15.59
C GLN A 227 -13.28 -12.15 16.08
N TYR A 228 -12.98 -10.97 16.64
CA TYR A 228 -11.67 -10.60 17.16
C TYR A 228 -11.68 -10.47 18.69
N GLU A 229 -10.53 -10.71 19.30
CA GLU A 229 -10.29 -10.45 20.72
C GLU A 229 -10.47 -8.96 21.06
N LYS A 230 -10.70 -8.66 22.34
CA LYS A 230 -10.79 -7.27 22.81
C LYS A 230 -9.43 -6.60 22.69
N PHE A 231 -9.41 -5.41 22.08
CA PHE A 231 -8.20 -4.61 21.92
C PHE A 231 -7.95 -3.71 23.14
N PRO A 232 -6.74 -3.74 23.73
CA PRO A 232 -6.32 -2.75 24.72
C PRO A 232 -6.39 -1.32 24.15
N LEU A 233 -6.74 -0.33 24.99
CA LEU A 233 -6.90 1.06 24.53
C LEU A 233 -5.61 1.63 23.92
N GLU A 234 -4.45 1.21 24.43
CA GLU A 234 -3.11 1.57 23.99
C GLU A 234 -2.77 1.15 22.55
N GLU A 235 -3.32 0.02 22.09
CA GLU A 235 -3.21 -0.47 20.70
C GLU A 235 -4.21 0.24 19.76
N THR A 236 -5.14 1.04 20.29
CA THR A 236 -6.21 1.65 19.48
C THR A 236 -5.94 3.12 19.19
N GLY A 237 -6.41 3.56 18.02
CA GLY A 237 -6.48 4.98 17.68
C GLY A 237 -7.47 5.79 18.53
N LEU A 238 -8.24 5.15 19.43
CA LEU A 238 -9.28 5.83 20.22
C LEU A 238 -8.67 6.86 21.18
N ARG A 239 -7.52 6.55 21.80
CA ARG A 239 -6.83 7.50 22.68
C ARG A 239 -6.52 8.84 22.00
N TYR A 240 -6.14 8.79 20.72
CA TYR A 240 -5.83 9.98 19.93
C TYR A 240 -7.08 10.73 19.46
N MET A 241 -8.16 9.99 19.18
CA MET A 241 -9.45 10.59 18.84
C MET A 241 -10.04 11.36 20.03
N LEU A 242 -9.86 10.84 21.25
CA LEU A 242 -10.29 11.51 22.49
C LEU A 242 -9.41 12.71 22.84
N ALA A 243 -8.12 12.67 22.49
CA ALA A 243 -7.19 13.78 22.74
C ALA A 243 -7.42 14.99 21.82
N ASP A 244 -7.97 14.79 20.61
CA ASP A 244 -8.29 15.87 19.67
C ASP A 244 -9.64 15.64 18.94
N PRO A 245 -10.77 15.83 19.65
CA PRO A 245 -12.09 15.58 19.09
C PRO A 245 -12.49 16.59 18.01
N VAL A 246 -11.92 17.80 18.04
CA VAL A 246 -12.22 18.86 17.06
C VAL A 246 -11.66 18.49 15.68
N ALA A 247 -10.39 18.06 15.60
CA ALA A 247 -9.80 17.65 14.33
C ALA A 247 -10.54 16.47 13.71
N GLU A 248 -10.99 15.51 14.51
CA GLU A 248 -11.73 14.35 14.05
C GLU A 248 -13.13 14.70 13.54
N THR A 249 -13.83 15.61 14.22
CA THR A 249 -15.12 16.14 13.77
C THR A 249 -14.99 16.89 12.45
N LEU A 250 -13.98 17.76 12.32
CA LEU A 250 -13.70 18.47 11.06
C LEU A 250 -13.34 17.51 9.92
N ARG A 251 -12.58 16.44 10.21
CA ARG A 251 -12.27 15.39 9.23
C ARG A 251 -13.52 14.67 8.75
N ALA A 252 -14.42 14.29 9.67
CA ALA A 252 -15.68 13.63 9.34
C ALA A 252 -16.57 14.53 8.46
N LEU A 253 -16.71 15.81 8.83
CA LEU A 253 -17.47 16.80 8.05
C LEU A 253 -16.89 16.98 6.64
N ARG A 254 -15.55 17.10 6.52
CA ARG A 254 -14.89 17.18 5.21
C ARG A 254 -15.13 15.92 4.37
N GLN A 255 -15.02 14.73 4.96
CA GLN A 255 -15.29 13.47 4.25
C GLN A 255 -16.71 13.41 3.70
N GLN A 256 -17.70 13.85 4.48
CA GLN A 256 -19.09 13.90 4.07
C GLN A 256 -19.31 14.89 2.92
N LEU A 257 -18.72 16.08 3.01
CA LEU A 257 -18.78 17.11 1.96
C LEU A 257 -18.00 16.73 0.68
N SER A 258 -16.91 15.97 0.81
CA SER A 258 -16.12 15.48 -0.33
C SER A 258 -16.73 14.23 -0.98
N GLY A 259 -17.38 13.36 -0.20
CA GLY A 259 -18.12 12.21 -0.70
C GLY A 259 -19.25 12.63 -1.64
N ASP A 260 -19.92 13.74 -1.33
CA ASP A 260 -20.91 14.38 -2.20
C ASP A 260 -20.32 14.92 -3.51
N ARG A 261 -19.04 15.30 -3.55
CA ARG A 261 -18.36 15.70 -4.81
C ARG A 261 -17.92 14.49 -5.62
N TRP A 262 -17.45 13.42 -4.95
CA TRP A 262 -16.97 12.20 -5.59
C TRP A 262 -18.10 11.41 -6.27
N GLN A 263 -19.29 11.35 -5.67
CA GLN A 263 -20.48 10.78 -6.32
C GLN A 263 -20.97 11.62 -7.51
N ARG A 264 -20.83 12.96 -7.46
CA ARG A 264 -21.21 13.84 -8.59
C ARG A 264 -20.25 13.76 -9.78
N SER A 265 -18.97 13.46 -9.57
CA SER A 265 -18.02 13.24 -10.68
C SER A 265 -18.19 11.88 -11.37
N GLN A 266 -18.84 10.90 -10.72
CA GLN A 266 -19.16 9.59 -11.30
C GLN A 266 -20.49 9.58 -12.06
N GLY A 267 -21.35 10.60 -11.89
CA GLY A 267 -22.66 10.71 -12.55
C GLY A 267 -22.63 11.17 -14.02
N GLY A 268 -21.46 11.15 -14.66
CA GLY A 268 -21.23 11.61 -16.04
C GLY A 268 -20.94 10.48 -17.03
N ALA A 269 -21.58 9.33 -16.88
CA ALA A 269 -21.65 8.30 -17.90
C ALA A 269 -22.99 7.57 -17.74
N ARG A 270 -24.00 8.03 -18.48
CA ARG A 270 -25.17 7.24 -18.85
C ARG A 270 -25.01 6.84 -20.30
#